data_AF-A0A9E8MLJ6-F1
#
_entry.id   AF-A0A9E8MLJ6-F1
#
_cell.length_a   1.000
_cell.length_b   1.000
_cell.length_c   1.000
_cell.angle_alpha   90.00
_cell.angle_beta   90.00
_cell.angle_gamma   90.00
#
_symmetry.space_group_name_H-M   'P 1'
#
loop_
_entity.id
_entity.type
_entity.pdbx_description
1 polymer ?
#
loop_
_entity_poly.entity_id
_entity_poly.type
_entity_poly.pdbx_seq_one_letter_code
_entity_poly.pdbx_strand_id
1 'polypeptide(L)'
;MAGHNRVSADRINLVFAPWGWDDTGLFEEAATAYLNWSGTAQLWDEVGMPVAPDSTSATVSFADLGVFGMEPFRSRRDLFNVWTTRLSPPAPYDWLESQTTPNWAPDQVVVVLALRDGAGEVKSSVAGDGSMFDDPARLERFTDQPFANAVVAVEPGSFVLANRVVAHELGHALFSLADEYVGRETGFDGDARNAFWPSCADDQQRAEAWWSSSIGEYDDQLDYWAEEVTSAGFGPTRAELVRMRDENRTAYVAEGCFGVPGSVRSTADSIMGFNFPAFGVTNRRWAEQVLDLWTGE
;
A
#
# COMPACT_ATOMS: atom_id res chain seq x y z
N MET A 1 12.18 -12.02 -12.74
CA MET A 1 12.83 -10.70 -12.51
C MET A 1 14.25 -10.58 -13.10
N ALA A 2 14.84 -11.62 -13.71
CA ALA A 2 16.22 -11.53 -14.23
C ALA A 2 16.39 -10.37 -15.24
N GLY A 3 17.37 -9.50 -14.98
CA GLY A 3 17.67 -8.32 -15.82
C GLY A 3 16.78 -7.10 -15.59
N HIS A 4 15.79 -7.20 -14.70
CA HIS A 4 14.92 -6.07 -14.36
C HIS A 4 15.63 -5.07 -13.43
N ASN A 5 16.22 -5.55 -12.34
CA ASN A 5 16.87 -4.69 -11.36
C ASN A 5 18.16 -4.08 -11.91
N ARG A 6 18.22 -2.75 -11.90
CA ARG A 6 19.35 -1.94 -12.36
C ARG A 6 19.54 -0.78 -11.40
N VAL A 7 20.53 -0.87 -10.53
CA VAL A 7 20.84 0.18 -9.53
C VAL A 7 21.11 1.54 -10.18
N SER A 8 21.62 1.55 -11.41
CA SER A 8 21.91 2.77 -12.16
C SER A 8 20.72 3.32 -12.95
N ALA A 9 19.60 2.59 -13.03
CA ALA A 9 18.41 3.07 -13.72
C ALA A 9 17.68 4.07 -12.83
N ASP A 10 16.99 5.00 -13.46
CA ASP A 10 16.20 6.03 -12.81
C ASP A 10 14.89 5.47 -12.24
N ARG A 11 15.03 4.71 -11.15
CA ARG A 11 13.97 3.90 -10.54
C ARG A 11 13.97 4.02 -9.02
N ILE A 12 12.80 3.80 -8.44
CA ILE A 12 12.59 3.66 -7.01
C ILE A 12 13.15 2.31 -6.56
N ASN A 13 13.98 2.30 -5.52
CA ASN A 13 14.55 1.07 -4.98
C ASN A 13 13.69 0.57 -3.82
N LEU A 14 12.77 -0.36 -4.10
CA LEU A 14 11.93 -1.01 -3.11
C LEU A 14 12.68 -2.19 -2.48
N VAL A 15 12.98 -2.10 -1.19
CA VAL A 15 13.77 -3.11 -0.46
C VAL A 15 12.94 -3.75 0.64
N PHE A 16 12.77 -5.06 0.58
CA PHE A 16 12.18 -5.82 1.68
C PHE A 16 13.25 -6.26 2.66
N ALA A 17 12.99 -6.03 3.95
CA ALA A 17 13.85 -6.43 5.05
C ALA A 17 13.09 -7.33 6.05
N PRO A 18 13.72 -8.38 6.58
CA PRO A 18 13.11 -9.20 7.61
C PRO A 18 13.27 -8.55 8.98
N TRP A 19 12.27 -8.69 9.84
CA TRP A 19 12.44 -8.62 11.30
C TRP A 19 11.71 -9.79 11.97
N GLY A 20 12.39 -10.50 12.87
CA GLY A 20 11.83 -11.66 13.58
C GLY A 20 11.74 -12.96 12.77
N TRP A 21 12.25 -13.00 11.54
CA TRP A 21 12.25 -14.20 10.69
C TRP A 21 13.49 -15.06 10.93
N ASP A 22 13.31 -16.27 11.43
CA ASP A 22 14.38 -17.27 11.53
C ASP A 22 14.63 -17.99 10.19
N ASP A 23 13.59 -18.11 9.35
CA ASP A 23 13.66 -18.72 8.03
C ASP A 23 13.69 -17.66 6.93
N THR A 24 14.89 -17.40 6.42
CA THR A 24 15.10 -16.46 5.29
C THR A 24 14.38 -16.88 4.02
N GLY A 25 14.20 -18.19 3.76
CA GLY A 25 13.51 -18.66 2.56
C GLY A 25 12.03 -18.34 2.61
N LEU A 26 11.41 -18.58 3.77
CA LEU A 26 10.01 -18.23 4.03
C LEU A 26 9.77 -16.71 3.95
N PHE A 27 10.70 -15.90 4.47
CA PHE A 27 10.67 -14.44 4.30
C PHE A 27 10.69 -14.03 2.82
N GLU A 28 11.62 -14.57 2.03
CA GLU A 28 11.76 -14.24 0.61
C GLU A 28 10.51 -14.67 -0.19
N GLU A 29 9.91 -15.79 0.17
CA GLU A 29 8.64 -16.28 -0.39
C GLU A 29 7.48 -15.32 -0.07
N ALA A 30 7.32 -14.93 1.19
CA ALA A 30 6.29 -13.98 1.62
C ALA A 30 6.46 -12.61 0.92
N ALA A 31 7.69 -12.07 0.89
CA ALA A 31 7.98 -10.82 0.20
C ALA A 31 7.62 -10.90 -1.30
N THR A 32 7.97 -12.01 -1.94
CA THR A 32 7.64 -12.24 -3.36
C THR A 32 6.13 -12.32 -3.58
N ALA A 33 5.40 -12.98 -2.69
CA ALA A 33 3.94 -13.09 -2.76
C ALA A 33 3.25 -11.73 -2.57
N TYR A 34 3.70 -10.91 -1.61
CA TYR A 34 3.14 -9.56 -1.39
C TYR A 34 3.43 -8.60 -2.54
N LEU A 35 4.60 -8.74 -3.18
CA LEU A 35 4.91 -7.98 -4.37
C LEU A 35 4.06 -8.40 -5.56
N ASN A 36 3.92 -9.72 -5.73
CA ASN A 36 3.19 -10.36 -6.82
C ASN A 36 3.55 -9.75 -8.18
N TRP A 37 4.81 -9.94 -8.60
CA TRP A 37 5.35 -9.27 -9.78
C TRP A 37 4.55 -9.51 -11.06
N SER A 38 3.83 -10.63 -11.21
CA SER A 38 3.02 -10.89 -12.41
C SER A 38 1.86 -9.91 -12.57
N GLY A 39 1.37 -9.35 -11.45
CA GLY A 39 0.19 -8.49 -11.39
C GLY A 39 -1.15 -9.24 -11.41
N THR A 40 -1.13 -10.58 -11.40
CA THR A 40 -2.33 -11.44 -11.46
C THR A 40 -2.76 -11.89 -10.08
N ALA A 41 -3.95 -12.48 -9.89
CA ALA A 41 -4.32 -13.02 -8.57
C ALA A 41 -3.26 -14.00 -7.99
N GLN A 42 -2.74 -13.69 -6.80
CA GLN A 42 -1.94 -14.60 -5.98
C GLN A 42 -2.91 -15.52 -5.23
N LEU A 43 -2.66 -16.83 -5.31
CA LEU A 43 -3.43 -17.85 -4.61
C LEU A 43 -2.84 -18.13 -3.25
N TRP A 44 -3.68 -18.53 -2.32
CA TRP A 44 -3.26 -18.75 -0.95
C TRP A 44 -4.11 -19.83 -0.27
N ASP A 45 -3.52 -20.53 0.70
CA ASP A 45 -4.18 -21.63 1.40
C ASP A 45 -4.95 -21.18 2.66
N GLU A 46 -5.51 -22.15 3.38
CA GLU A 46 -6.32 -21.92 4.59
C GLU A 46 -5.54 -21.33 5.78
N VAL A 47 -4.20 -21.47 5.78
CA VAL A 47 -3.30 -20.87 6.78
C VAL A 47 -2.63 -19.62 6.22
N GLY A 48 -3.18 -19.08 5.13
CA GLY A 48 -2.75 -17.84 4.51
C GLY A 48 -1.35 -17.91 3.89
N MET A 49 -0.81 -19.08 3.58
CA MET A 49 0.47 -19.23 2.87
C MET A 49 0.27 -19.09 1.35
N PRO A 50 1.24 -18.51 0.62
CA PRO A 50 1.15 -18.41 -0.82
C PRO A 50 1.17 -19.82 -1.46
N VAL A 51 0.29 -20.04 -2.43
CA VAL A 51 0.17 -21.29 -3.16
C VAL A 51 0.74 -21.10 -4.56
N ALA A 52 1.68 -21.97 -4.95
CA ALA A 52 2.20 -22.00 -6.31
C ALA A 52 1.08 -22.33 -7.31
N PRO A 53 1.02 -21.69 -8.49
CA PRO A 53 -0.06 -21.88 -9.47
C PRO A 53 -0.24 -23.33 -9.95
N ASP A 54 0.82 -24.14 -9.88
CA ASP A 54 0.85 -25.54 -10.30
C ASP A 54 0.74 -26.53 -9.14
N SER A 55 0.50 -26.05 -7.91
CA SER A 55 0.33 -26.90 -6.74
C SER A 55 -0.94 -27.74 -6.85
N THR A 56 -0.77 -29.07 -6.83
CA THR A 56 -1.89 -30.03 -6.86
C THR A 56 -2.27 -30.53 -5.47
N SER A 57 -1.49 -30.18 -4.44
CA SER A 57 -1.64 -30.67 -3.07
C SER A 57 -2.14 -29.64 -2.08
N ALA A 58 -2.14 -28.35 -2.43
CA ALA A 58 -2.59 -27.29 -1.54
C ALA A 58 -4.09 -27.00 -1.72
N THR A 59 -4.81 -26.86 -0.60
CA THR A 59 -6.20 -26.39 -0.60
C THR A 59 -6.21 -24.87 -0.67
N VAL A 60 -6.44 -24.33 -1.86
CA VAL A 60 -6.59 -22.88 -2.06
C VAL A 60 -7.88 -22.41 -1.37
N SER A 61 -7.77 -21.38 -0.54
CA SER A 61 -8.88 -20.86 0.26
C SER A 61 -9.20 -19.39 -0.04
N PHE A 62 -8.25 -18.65 -0.62
CA PHE A 62 -8.54 -17.31 -1.15
C PHE A 62 -7.58 -16.93 -2.28
N ALA A 63 -7.91 -15.85 -2.98
CA ALA A 63 -7.03 -15.20 -3.94
C ALA A 63 -7.09 -13.68 -3.77
N ASP A 64 -5.97 -13.00 -3.98
CA ASP A 64 -5.89 -11.54 -3.91
C ASP A 64 -4.72 -10.99 -4.73
N LEU A 65 -4.63 -9.67 -4.90
CA LEU A 65 -3.56 -9.01 -5.64
C LEU A 65 -2.48 -8.47 -4.70
N GLY A 66 -1.21 -8.78 -4.97
CA GLY A 66 -0.09 -8.05 -4.36
C GLY A 66 0.13 -6.67 -4.96
N VAL A 67 1.16 -5.96 -4.48
CA VAL A 67 1.48 -4.56 -4.83
C VAL A 67 1.42 -4.30 -6.34
N PHE A 68 2.11 -5.11 -7.15
CA PHE A 68 2.16 -4.92 -8.61
C PHE A 68 0.93 -5.43 -9.36
N GLY A 69 -0.08 -5.94 -8.67
CA GLY A 69 -1.43 -6.15 -9.22
C GLY A 69 -2.34 -4.94 -9.03
N MET A 70 -1.93 -3.94 -8.25
CA MET A 70 -2.74 -2.76 -7.93
C MET A 70 -2.21 -1.50 -8.61
N GLU A 71 -3.11 -0.70 -9.16
CA GLU A 71 -2.75 0.65 -9.60
C GLU A 71 -2.44 1.58 -8.42
N PRO A 72 -1.48 2.51 -8.55
CA PRO A 72 -0.74 2.82 -9.78
C PRO A 72 0.51 1.97 -10.01
N PHE A 73 0.87 1.10 -9.06
CA PHE A 73 2.09 0.28 -9.14
C PHE A 73 2.09 -0.65 -10.37
N ARG A 74 0.94 -1.22 -10.71
CA ARG A 74 0.78 -2.18 -11.81
C ARG A 74 1.19 -1.59 -13.15
N SER A 75 0.67 -0.43 -13.52
CA SER A 75 0.99 0.23 -14.80
C SER A 75 2.41 0.81 -14.85
N ARG A 76 3.03 1.03 -13.68
CA ARG A 76 4.35 1.67 -13.52
C ARG A 76 5.39 0.75 -12.90
N ARG A 77 5.19 -0.56 -13.03
CA ARG A 77 6.07 -1.58 -12.44
C ARG A 77 7.52 -1.44 -12.89
N ASP A 78 7.75 -0.89 -14.07
CA ASP A 78 9.08 -0.62 -14.63
C ASP A 78 9.85 0.54 -13.97
N LEU A 79 9.18 1.35 -13.15
CA LEU A 79 9.81 2.40 -12.34
C LEU A 79 10.44 1.87 -11.05
N PHE A 80 10.36 0.57 -10.77
CA PHE A 80 10.84 -0.02 -9.52
C PHE A 80 12.00 -0.99 -9.75
N ASN A 81 13.03 -0.89 -8.92
CA ASN A 81 13.90 -2.01 -8.63
C ASN A 81 13.40 -2.69 -7.35
N VAL A 82 13.43 -4.02 -7.31
CA VAL A 82 12.91 -4.79 -6.18
C VAL A 82 14.00 -5.65 -5.58
N TRP A 83 14.29 -5.44 -4.30
CA TRP A 83 15.38 -6.09 -3.59
C TRP A 83 14.89 -6.76 -2.33
N THR A 84 15.61 -7.79 -1.89
CA THR A 84 15.54 -8.32 -0.53
C THR A 84 16.89 -8.15 0.12
N THR A 85 16.90 -7.91 1.44
CA THR A 85 18.12 -7.90 2.25
C THR A 85 18.02 -8.93 3.37
N ARG A 86 19.17 -9.38 3.86
CA ARG A 86 19.25 -10.21 5.08
C ARG A 86 19.56 -9.37 6.33
N LEU A 87 19.76 -8.07 6.14
CA LEU A 87 19.93 -7.15 7.26
C LEU A 87 18.55 -6.91 7.90
N SER A 88 18.50 -7.05 9.21
CA SER A 88 17.32 -6.75 10.03
C SER A 88 17.61 -5.51 10.87
N PRO A 89 16.63 -4.64 11.11
CA PRO A 89 16.78 -3.62 12.15
C PRO A 89 16.90 -4.28 13.54
N PRO A 90 17.51 -3.60 14.53
CA PRO A 90 17.57 -4.12 15.90
C PRO A 90 16.18 -4.25 16.55
N ALA A 91 15.29 -3.28 16.33
CA ALA A 91 13.87 -3.31 16.68
C ALA A 91 13.01 -3.04 15.44
N PRO A 92 11.75 -3.50 15.37
CA PRO A 92 10.98 -3.51 14.12
C PRO A 92 10.78 -2.12 13.53
N TYR A 93 10.67 -1.09 14.38
CA TYR A 93 10.42 0.29 14.00
C TYR A 93 11.69 1.16 13.85
N ASP A 94 12.88 0.62 14.14
CA ASP A 94 14.13 1.39 14.10
C ASP A 94 14.46 1.94 12.71
N TRP A 95 13.87 1.35 11.67
CA TRP A 95 14.08 1.70 10.26
C TRP A 95 12.92 2.47 9.63
N LEU A 96 11.94 2.95 10.41
CA LEU A 96 10.85 3.78 9.86
C LEU A 96 11.37 5.08 9.26
N GLU A 97 12.34 5.70 9.93
CA GLU A 97 13.00 6.90 9.46
C GLU A 97 14.10 6.55 8.46
N SER A 98 14.16 7.28 7.36
CA SER A 98 15.16 7.02 6.31
C SER A 98 16.60 7.31 6.73
N GLN A 99 16.79 8.11 7.78
CA GLN A 99 18.12 8.43 8.32
C GLN A 99 18.73 7.28 9.12
N THR A 100 17.91 6.34 9.58
CA THR A 100 18.33 5.20 10.42
C THR A 100 18.43 3.91 9.61
N THR A 101 17.94 3.88 8.38
CA THR A 101 18.13 2.75 7.46
C THR A 101 19.49 2.78 6.77
N PRO A 102 20.06 1.61 6.46
CA PRO A 102 21.19 1.55 5.53
C PRO A 102 20.77 2.08 4.17
N ASN A 103 21.55 3.03 3.64
CA ASN A 103 21.35 3.57 2.29
C ASN A 103 22.11 2.69 1.28
N TRP A 104 21.38 1.85 0.54
CA TRP A 104 21.95 1.00 -0.50
C TRP A 104 21.89 1.63 -1.89
N ALA A 105 20.90 2.49 -2.14
CA ALA A 105 20.67 3.14 -3.42
C ALA A 105 19.87 4.45 -3.28
N PRO A 106 19.93 5.36 -4.27
CA PRO A 106 19.03 6.52 -4.34
C PRO A 106 17.56 6.12 -4.36
N ASP A 107 16.68 7.04 -3.94
CA ASP A 107 15.22 6.88 -4.03
C ASP A 107 14.74 5.54 -3.44
N GLN A 108 15.36 5.14 -2.32
CA GLN A 108 15.08 3.90 -1.64
C GLN A 108 13.87 4.05 -0.71
N VAL A 109 13.03 3.02 -0.71
CA VAL A 109 12.02 2.77 0.32
C VAL A 109 12.26 1.37 0.88
N VAL A 110 12.29 1.25 2.20
CA VAL A 110 12.41 -0.05 2.89
C VAL A 110 11.05 -0.46 3.43
N VAL A 111 10.65 -1.70 3.17
CA VAL A 111 9.51 -2.36 3.80
C VAL A 111 10.05 -3.44 4.72
N VAL A 112 9.97 -3.20 6.02
CA VAL A 112 10.29 -4.20 7.04
C VAL A 112 9.08 -5.10 7.21
N LEU A 113 9.18 -6.37 6.83
CA LEU A 113 8.20 -7.38 7.18
C LEU A 113 8.51 -7.86 8.58
N ALA A 114 7.71 -7.46 9.57
CA ALA A 114 7.94 -7.76 10.96
C ALA A 114 6.98 -8.86 11.43
N LEU A 115 7.51 -10.04 11.77
CA LEU A 115 6.68 -11.10 12.32
C LEU A 115 6.13 -10.66 13.68
N ARG A 116 4.81 -10.75 13.86
CA ARG A 116 4.18 -10.61 15.17
C ARG A 116 4.48 -11.88 15.94
N ASP A 117 5.51 -11.85 16.77
CA ASP A 117 5.62 -12.83 17.82
C ASP A 117 4.62 -12.49 18.94
N GLY A 118 4.20 -13.50 19.70
CA GLY A 118 3.27 -13.32 20.81
C GLY A 118 3.78 -12.41 21.95
N ALA A 119 4.99 -11.84 21.82
CA ALA A 119 5.61 -10.96 22.82
C ALA A 119 5.15 -9.49 22.70
N GLY A 120 4.47 -9.12 21.61
CA GLY A 120 3.75 -7.84 21.51
C GLY A 120 4.60 -6.63 21.12
N GLU A 121 5.79 -6.84 20.56
CA GLU A 121 6.67 -5.76 20.08
C GLU A 121 6.12 -5.08 18.82
N VAL A 122 5.41 -5.82 17.96
CA VAL A 122 4.77 -5.29 16.75
C VAL A 122 3.25 -5.22 16.95
N LYS A 123 2.74 -4.01 17.17
CA LYS A 123 1.32 -3.78 17.46
C LYS A 123 0.50 -3.47 16.21
N SER A 124 1.10 -2.79 15.25
CA SER A 124 0.48 -2.40 13.99
C SER A 124 1.54 -2.23 12.91
N SER A 125 1.08 -2.26 11.67
CA SER A 125 1.82 -1.70 10.54
C SER A 125 1.81 -0.18 10.64
N VAL A 126 2.86 0.46 10.11
CA VAL A 126 3.03 1.91 10.11
C VAL A 126 4.09 2.31 9.10
N ALA A 127 3.96 3.51 8.54
CA ALA A 127 4.99 4.16 7.76
C ALA A 127 5.58 5.35 8.53
N GLY A 128 6.85 5.67 8.26
CA GLY A 128 7.53 6.81 8.86
C GLY A 128 6.91 8.15 8.42
N ASP A 129 7.07 9.17 9.27
CA ASP A 129 6.72 10.54 8.95
C ASP A 129 7.89 11.20 8.19
N GLY A 130 7.61 11.93 7.12
CA GLY A 130 8.67 12.61 6.34
C GLY A 130 8.50 12.54 4.83
N SER A 131 7.31 12.19 4.37
CA SER A 131 7.02 12.05 2.95
C SER A 131 7.06 13.42 2.25
N MET A 132 7.71 13.45 1.09
CA MET A 132 8.16 14.67 0.40
C MET A 132 7.05 15.40 -0.35
N PHE A 133 5.84 14.84 -0.33
CA PHE A 133 4.74 15.13 -1.25
C PHE A 133 3.47 15.55 -0.50
N ASP A 134 3.62 16.23 0.64
CA ASP A 134 2.50 16.72 1.45
C ASP A 134 1.88 18.03 0.91
N ASP A 135 2.52 18.67 -0.09
CA ASP A 135 2.06 19.89 -0.75
C ASP A 135 1.97 19.70 -2.29
N PRO A 136 0.77 19.78 -2.90
CA PRO A 136 0.62 19.68 -4.36
C PRO A 136 1.36 20.77 -5.13
N ALA A 137 1.65 21.91 -4.51
CA ALA A 137 2.45 22.96 -5.15
C ALA A 137 3.93 22.59 -5.30
N ARG A 138 4.38 21.51 -4.63
CA ARG A 138 5.76 21.06 -4.57
C ARG A 138 5.93 19.62 -5.07
N LEU A 139 5.21 19.26 -6.13
CA LEU A 139 5.42 18.00 -6.84
C LEU A 139 6.75 18.03 -7.60
N GLU A 140 7.84 17.80 -6.89
CA GLU A 140 9.19 17.70 -7.43
C GLU A 140 9.97 16.59 -6.71
N ARG A 141 10.91 15.97 -7.41
CA ARG A 141 11.76 14.92 -6.82
C ARG A 141 12.91 15.55 -6.05
N PHE A 142 13.02 15.22 -4.77
CA PHE A 142 14.11 15.65 -3.90
C PHE A 142 15.16 14.55 -3.80
N THR A 143 16.29 14.71 -4.49
CA THR A 143 17.36 13.70 -4.49
C THR A 143 18.14 13.59 -3.17
N ASP A 144 18.00 14.59 -2.29
CA ASP A 144 18.62 14.67 -0.97
C ASP A 144 17.68 14.30 0.18
N GLN A 145 16.41 14.02 -0.11
CA GLN A 145 15.43 13.54 0.85
C GLN A 145 15.02 12.12 0.46
N PRO A 146 15.30 11.11 1.29
CA PRO A 146 14.84 9.76 0.99
C PRO A 146 13.34 9.65 1.27
N PHE A 147 12.68 8.69 0.62
CA PHE A 147 11.32 8.30 1.00
C PHE A 147 11.26 7.87 2.47
N ALA A 148 10.08 7.98 3.07
CA ALA A 148 9.82 7.28 4.33
C ALA A 148 9.86 5.76 4.11
N ASN A 149 10.03 5.00 5.19
CA ASN A 149 9.98 3.53 5.14
C ASN A 149 8.68 3.03 5.77
N ALA A 150 8.41 1.75 5.58
CA ALA A 150 7.24 1.06 6.12
C ALA A 150 7.66 -0.11 7.00
N VAL A 151 6.87 -0.37 8.04
CA VAL A 151 6.87 -1.61 8.81
C VAL A 151 5.51 -2.25 8.62
N VAL A 152 5.50 -3.49 8.15
CA VAL A 152 4.29 -4.26 7.95
C VAL A 152 4.28 -5.41 8.94
N ALA A 153 3.29 -5.40 9.82
CA ALA A 153 3.07 -6.47 10.77
C ALA A 153 2.54 -7.70 10.04
N VAL A 154 3.28 -8.80 10.13
CA VAL A 154 2.94 -10.08 9.49
C VAL A 154 2.59 -11.09 10.58
N GLU A 155 1.38 -11.63 10.52
CA GLU A 155 0.93 -12.67 11.45
C GLU A 155 1.39 -14.05 10.96
N PRO A 156 2.17 -14.81 11.77
CA PRO A 156 2.52 -16.18 11.42
C PRO A 156 1.27 -17.03 11.21
N GLY A 157 1.13 -17.62 10.01
CA GLY A 157 -0.05 -18.43 9.66
C GLY A 157 -1.29 -17.61 9.25
N SER A 158 -1.12 -16.32 8.93
CA SER A 158 -2.14 -15.49 8.30
C SER A 158 -1.48 -14.44 7.39
N PHE A 159 -0.58 -14.88 6.50
CA PHE A 159 0.19 -13.95 5.66
C PHE A 159 -0.69 -13.12 4.74
N VAL A 160 -1.86 -13.64 4.35
CA VAL A 160 -2.90 -12.95 3.58
C VAL A 160 -3.16 -11.51 4.00
N LEU A 161 -3.31 -11.27 5.30
CA LEU A 161 -3.79 -9.99 5.79
C LEU A 161 -2.80 -8.87 5.46
N ALA A 162 -1.51 -9.20 5.38
CA ALA A 162 -0.47 -8.22 5.09
C ALA A 162 -0.41 -7.82 3.60
N ASN A 163 -1.06 -8.56 2.70
CA ASN A 163 -0.93 -8.35 1.26
C ASN A 163 -1.38 -6.95 0.81
N ARG A 164 -2.56 -6.51 1.26
CA ARG A 164 -3.04 -5.13 1.01
C ARG A 164 -2.35 -4.11 1.90
N VAL A 165 -1.92 -4.52 3.09
CA VAL A 165 -1.25 -3.66 4.05
C VAL A 165 0.10 -3.18 3.50
N VAL A 166 0.85 -4.01 2.78
CA VAL A 166 2.09 -3.53 2.12
C VAL A 166 1.80 -2.37 1.17
N ALA A 167 0.76 -2.46 0.34
CA ALA A 167 0.41 -1.38 -0.57
C ALA A 167 -0.15 -0.14 0.15
N HIS A 168 -0.92 -0.35 1.22
CA HIS A 168 -1.37 0.72 2.12
C HIS A 168 -0.19 1.50 2.71
N GLU A 169 0.77 0.81 3.33
CA GLU A 169 1.93 1.45 3.95
C GLU A 169 2.86 2.11 2.91
N LEU A 170 2.97 1.52 1.71
CA LEU A 170 3.65 2.17 0.60
C LEU A 170 2.90 3.43 0.12
N GLY A 171 1.58 3.48 0.27
CA GLY A 171 0.77 4.68 0.04
C GLY A 171 1.23 5.86 0.89
N HIS A 172 1.47 5.63 2.17
CA HIS A 172 2.07 6.63 3.06
C HIS A 172 3.52 6.94 2.67
N ALA A 173 4.34 5.89 2.55
CA ALA A 173 5.78 6.00 2.44
C ALA A 173 6.24 6.69 1.14
N LEU A 174 5.57 6.38 0.02
CA LEU A 174 5.92 6.89 -1.31
C LEU A 174 5.13 8.12 -1.71
N PHE A 175 3.85 8.21 -1.32
CA PHE A 175 2.92 9.18 -1.90
C PHE A 175 2.34 10.18 -0.90
N SER A 176 2.77 10.14 0.37
CA SER A 176 2.23 11.02 1.43
C SER A 176 0.72 10.88 1.65
N LEU A 177 0.12 9.75 1.24
CA LEU A 177 -1.32 9.56 1.44
C LEU A 177 -1.63 9.44 2.92
N ALA A 178 -2.81 9.90 3.33
CA ALA A 178 -3.22 9.82 4.72
C ALA A 178 -4.13 8.63 4.95
N ASP A 179 -4.19 8.19 6.20
CA ASP A 179 -5.21 7.26 6.64
C ASP A 179 -6.61 7.88 6.51
N GLU A 180 -7.54 7.12 5.96
CA GLU A 180 -8.92 7.53 5.72
C GLU A 180 -9.91 6.88 6.70
N TYR A 181 -9.46 5.95 7.54
CA TYR A 181 -10.33 5.32 8.53
C TYR A 181 -10.82 6.32 9.58
N VAL A 182 -12.04 6.07 10.07
CA VAL A 182 -12.66 6.85 11.15
C VAL A 182 -12.26 6.21 12.48
N GLY A 183 -11.32 6.83 13.20
CA GLY A 183 -10.67 6.27 14.39
C GLY A 183 -11.57 5.99 15.61
N ARG A 184 -12.89 6.22 15.52
CA ARG A 184 -13.83 5.96 16.63
C ARG A 184 -13.92 4.48 17.03
N GLU A 185 -13.53 3.55 16.16
CA GLU A 185 -13.59 2.10 16.46
C GLU A 185 -12.24 1.49 16.86
N THR A 186 -11.11 2.10 16.52
CA THR A 186 -9.77 1.52 16.72
C THR A 186 -9.05 2.02 17.97
N GLY A 187 -9.57 3.05 18.65
CA GLY A 187 -8.91 3.65 19.83
C GLY A 187 -7.59 4.34 19.51
N PHE A 188 -7.34 4.64 18.23
CA PHE A 188 -6.15 5.34 17.76
C PHE A 188 -6.38 6.85 17.83
N ASP A 189 -5.78 7.49 18.83
CA ASP A 189 -5.68 8.94 18.97
C ASP A 189 -4.43 9.46 18.21
N GLY A 190 -4.38 9.24 16.90
CA GLY A 190 -3.39 9.89 16.05
C GLY A 190 -3.50 11.41 16.16
N ASP A 191 -2.43 12.15 15.80
CA ASP A 191 -2.50 13.62 15.76
C ASP A 191 -3.51 14.02 14.68
N ALA A 192 -4.73 14.30 15.13
CA ALA A 192 -5.88 14.57 14.28
C ALA A 192 -5.64 15.90 13.56
N ARG A 193 -4.88 15.86 12.46
CA ARG A 193 -4.74 17.02 11.60
C ARG A 193 -6.04 17.16 10.81
N ASN A 194 -6.46 18.41 10.66
CA ASN A 194 -7.73 18.70 10.02
C ASN A 194 -7.71 18.38 8.52
N ALA A 195 -6.54 18.37 7.87
CA ALA A 195 -6.42 18.12 6.43
C ALA A 195 -5.10 17.40 6.08
N PHE A 196 -5.18 16.52 5.10
CA PHE A 196 -4.08 15.86 4.42
C PHE A 196 -4.38 15.72 2.93
N TRP A 197 -3.64 16.48 2.10
CA TRP A 197 -3.75 16.34 0.66
C TRP A 197 -3.23 14.96 0.20
N PRO A 198 -3.86 14.31 -0.80
CA PRO A 198 -5.16 14.63 -1.41
C PRO A 198 -6.31 13.87 -0.75
N SER A 199 -6.04 13.02 0.24
CA SER A 199 -6.97 12.01 0.76
C SER A 199 -8.10 12.61 1.59
N CYS A 200 -7.82 13.70 2.31
CA CYS A 200 -8.76 14.26 3.26
C CYS A 200 -8.64 15.78 3.44
N ALA A 201 -9.74 16.50 3.27
CA ALA A 201 -9.84 17.93 3.45
C ALA A 201 -10.46 18.30 4.80
N ASP A 202 -10.11 19.48 5.34
CA ASP A 202 -10.63 20.03 6.59
C ASP A 202 -12.08 20.51 6.50
N ASP A 203 -12.54 20.82 5.29
CA ASP A 203 -13.93 21.14 5.00
C ASP A 203 -14.30 20.80 3.54
N GLN A 204 -15.60 20.91 3.25
CA GLN A 204 -16.12 20.65 1.91
C GLN A 204 -15.64 21.66 0.86
N GLN A 205 -15.42 22.93 1.22
CA GLN A 205 -14.96 23.94 0.27
C GLN A 205 -13.56 23.57 -0.26
N ARG A 206 -12.70 23.08 0.64
CA ARG A 206 -11.38 22.59 0.28
C ARG A 206 -11.44 21.28 -0.48
N ALA A 207 -12.30 20.34 -0.09
CA ALA A 207 -12.56 19.12 -0.87
C ALA A 207 -13.01 19.41 -2.31
N GLU A 208 -13.91 20.39 -2.49
CA GLU A 208 -14.35 20.87 -3.81
C GLU A 208 -13.16 21.38 -4.64
N ALA A 209 -12.26 22.16 -4.03
CA ALA A 209 -11.05 22.63 -4.72
C ALA A 209 -10.10 21.48 -5.12
N TRP A 210 -10.12 20.37 -4.38
CA TRP A 210 -9.16 19.28 -4.53
C TRP A 210 -9.59 18.22 -5.54
N TRP A 211 -10.86 17.79 -5.50
CA TRP A 211 -11.32 16.65 -6.30
C TRP A 211 -12.71 16.81 -6.93
N SER A 212 -13.25 18.03 -7.05
CA SER A 212 -14.56 18.23 -7.70
C SER A 212 -14.62 17.70 -9.13
N SER A 213 -13.49 17.70 -9.84
CA SER A 213 -13.40 17.17 -11.21
C SER A 213 -13.61 15.66 -11.31
N SER A 214 -13.47 14.94 -10.19
CA SER A 214 -13.54 13.48 -10.13
C SER A 214 -14.88 12.98 -9.59
N ILE A 215 -15.81 13.86 -9.20
CA ILE A 215 -17.05 13.47 -8.52
C ILE A 215 -17.86 12.49 -9.37
N GLY A 216 -18.28 11.39 -8.74
CA GLY A 216 -19.03 10.31 -9.38
C GLY A 216 -18.17 9.24 -10.08
N GLU A 217 -16.87 9.49 -10.26
CA GLU A 217 -15.93 8.48 -10.77
C GLU A 217 -15.59 7.46 -9.67
N TYR A 218 -15.33 6.20 -10.05
CA TYR A 218 -14.76 5.19 -9.15
C TYR A 218 -13.46 4.68 -9.75
N ASP A 219 -12.60 4.10 -8.90
CA ASP A 219 -11.30 3.57 -9.32
C ASP A 219 -11.49 2.23 -10.07
N ASP A 220 -11.11 2.19 -11.35
CA ASP A 220 -11.27 1.01 -12.21
C ASP A 220 -10.34 -0.15 -11.81
N GLN A 221 -9.38 0.07 -10.90
CA GLN A 221 -8.62 -1.01 -10.25
C GLN A 221 -9.55 -2.00 -9.55
N LEU A 222 -10.70 -1.56 -9.03
CA LEU A 222 -11.70 -2.45 -8.44
C LEU A 222 -12.21 -3.51 -9.43
N ASP A 223 -12.36 -3.12 -10.70
CA ASP A 223 -12.82 -4.01 -11.76
C ASP A 223 -11.76 -5.03 -12.13
N TYR A 224 -10.51 -4.57 -12.25
CA TYR A 224 -9.37 -5.44 -12.51
C TYR A 224 -9.19 -6.46 -11.37
N TRP A 225 -9.26 -6.02 -10.11
CA TRP A 225 -9.24 -6.91 -8.95
C TRP A 225 -10.36 -7.95 -9.00
N ALA A 226 -11.59 -7.53 -9.27
CA ALA A 226 -12.72 -8.44 -9.32
C ALA A 226 -12.56 -9.47 -10.45
N GLU A 227 -12.05 -9.07 -11.61
CA GLU A 227 -11.78 -9.96 -12.74
C GLU A 227 -10.73 -11.02 -12.39
N GLU A 228 -9.59 -10.61 -11.85
CA GLU A 228 -8.48 -11.51 -11.49
C GLU A 228 -8.89 -12.51 -10.41
N VAL A 229 -9.54 -12.03 -9.35
CA VAL A 229 -9.97 -12.89 -8.23
C VAL A 229 -11.15 -13.79 -8.65
N THR A 230 -12.05 -13.33 -9.54
CA THR A 230 -13.09 -14.18 -10.14
C THR A 230 -12.48 -15.27 -11.02
N SER A 231 -11.46 -14.94 -11.80
CA SER A 231 -10.75 -15.90 -12.65
C SER A 231 -10.03 -16.97 -11.82
N ALA A 232 -9.60 -16.62 -10.61
CA ALA A 232 -9.09 -17.56 -9.60
C ALA A 232 -10.19 -18.35 -8.86
N GLY A 233 -11.47 -18.03 -9.03
CA GLY A 233 -12.60 -18.73 -8.41
C GLY A 233 -13.09 -18.13 -7.07
N PHE A 234 -12.59 -16.96 -6.67
CA PHE A 234 -12.86 -16.34 -5.36
C PHE A 234 -13.53 -14.97 -5.46
N GLY A 235 -13.93 -14.55 -6.65
CA GLY A 235 -14.36 -13.18 -6.90
C GLY A 235 -15.72 -12.83 -6.28
N PRO A 236 -16.00 -11.52 -6.14
CA PRO A 236 -17.29 -11.06 -5.65
C PRO A 236 -18.41 -11.45 -6.63
N THR A 237 -19.63 -11.58 -6.12
CA THR A 237 -20.81 -11.64 -7.00
C THR A 237 -20.97 -10.33 -7.77
N ARG A 238 -21.65 -10.38 -8.92
CA ARG A 238 -21.97 -9.17 -9.70
C ARG A 238 -22.70 -8.11 -8.87
N ALA A 239 -23.60 -8.51 -7.98
CA ALA A 239 -24.35 -7.59 -7.14
C ALA A 239 -23.45 -6.89 -6.12
N GLU A 240 -22.52 -7.63 -5.51
CA GLU A 240 -21.51 -7.07 -4.60
C GLU A 240 -20.60 -6.09 -5.33
N LEU A 241 -20.10 -6.44 -6.52
CA LEU A 241 -19.24 -5.55 -7.29
C LEU A 241 -19.94 -4.23 -7.67
N VAL A 242 -21.21 -4.29 -8.09
CA VAL A 242 -22.01 -3.08 -8.36
C VAL A 242 -22.14 -2.22 -7.10
N ARG A 243 -22.44 -2.84 -5.95
CA ARG A 243 -22.52 -2.14 -4.66
C ARG A 243 -21.18 -1.48 -4.30
N MET A 244 -20.08 -2.22 -4.38
CA MET A 244 -18.73 -1.71 -4.09
C MET A 244 -18.37 -0.50 -4.96
N ARG A 245 -18.71 -0.54 -6.26
CA ARG A 245 -18.50 0.59 -7.18
C ARG A 245 -19.30 1.81 -6.78
N ASP A 246 -20.58 1.64 -6.46
CA ASP A 246 -21.47 2.76 -6.14
C ASP A 246 -21.16 3.38 -4.77
N GLU A 247 -20.77 2.57 -3.78
CA GLU A 247 -20.34 3.04 -2.46
C GLU A 247 -18.99 3.76 -2.50
N ASN A 248 -18.11 3.42 -3.45
CA ASN A 248 -16.76 3.98 -3.57
C ASN A 248 -16.57 4.91 -4.77
N ARG A 249 -17.65 5.56 -5.20
CA ARG A 249 -17.53 6.73 -6.07
C ARG A 249 -16.94 7.89 -5.30
N THR A 250 -16.16 8.70 -6.00
CA THR A 250 -15.61 9.94 -5.48
C THR A 250 -16.77 10.88 -5.12
N ALA A 251 -16.79 11.34 -3.89
CA ALA A 251 -17.84 12.15 -3.30
C ALA A 251 -17.26 13.10 -2.22
N TYR A 252 -18.14 13.72 -1.45
CA TYR A 252 -17.79 14.46 -0.24
C TYR A 252 -18.28 13.66 0.97
N VAL A 253 -17.50 12.68 1.39
CA VAL A 253 -17.87 11.79 2.51
C VAL A 253 -17.46 12.44 3.81
N ALA A 254 -18.43 12.69 4.69
CA ALA A 254 -18.20 13.32 5.98
C ALA A 254 -17.36 12.44 6.94
N GLU A 255 -16.71 13.09 7.89
CA GLU A 255 -15.87 12.46 8.93
C GLU A 255 -14.68 11.69 8.33
N GLY A 256 -13.88 12.35 7.48
CA GLY A 256 -12.56 11.86 7.06
C GLY A 256 -11.49 12.01 8.15
N CYS A 257 -10.22 11.77 7.81
CA CYS A 257 -9.06 12.10 8.67
C CYS A 257 -9.21 11.63 10.13
N PHE A 258 -9.29 10.32 10.39
CA PHE A 258 -9.49 9.82 11.77
C PHE A 258 -10.83 10.22 12.41
N GLY A 259 -11.81 10.67 11.63
CA GLY A 259 -13.12 11.07 12.12
C GLY A 259 -13.21 12.48 12.68
N VAL A 260 -12.33 13.38 12.23
CA VAL A 260 -12.36 14.81 12.60
C VAL A 260 -13.69 15.42 12.17
N PRO A 261 -14.50 16.00 13.09
CA PRO A 261 -15.76 16.64 12.74
C PRO A 261 -15.57 17.78 11.72
N GLY A 262 -16.35 17.75 10.64
CA GLY A 262 -16.29 18.74 9.56
C GLY A 262 -15.33 18.38 8.41
N SER A 263 -14.38 17.46 8.66
CA SER A 263 -13.49 16.96 7.61
C SER A 263 -14.24 16.10 6.59
N VAL A 264 -13.66 15.99 5.40
CA VAL A 264 -14.24 15.32 4.23
C VAL A 264 -13.18 14.42 3.59
N ARG A 265 -13.52 13.18 3.28
CA ARG A 265 -12.69 12.27 2.47
C ARG A 265 -13.31 12.02 1.10
N SER A 266 -12.48 11.57 0.16
CA SER A 266 -12.87 11.47 -1.25
C SER A 266 -13.75 10.24 -1.57
N THR A 267 -13.62 9.12 -0.85
CA THR A 267 -14.44 7.92 -1.03
C THR A 267 -14.91 7.35 0.31
N ALA A 268 -15.92 6.48 0.29
CA ALA A 268 -16.40 5.86 1.52
C ALA A 268 -15.38 4.89 2.13
N ASP A 269 -14.68 4.16 1.26
CA ASP A 269 -13.62 3.21 1.54
C ASP A 269 -12.51 3.33 0.48
N SER A 270 -11.32 2.88 0.84
CA SER A 270 -10.14 2.82 -0.02
C SER A 270 -9.08 1.95 0.65
N ILE A 271 -7.98 1.67 -0.05
CA ILE A 271 -6.85 0.97 0.55
C ILE A 271 -6.30 1.75 1.75
N MET A 272 -6.45 3.08 1.77
CA MET A 272 -6.08 3.95 2.89
C MET A 272 -7.14 4.00 4.01
N GLY A 273 -8.34 3.51 3.73
CA GLY A 273 -9.43 3.36 4.70
C GLY A 273 -9.33 2.03 5.45
N PHE A 274 -9.83 0.95 4.84
CA PHE A 274 -9.73 -0.38 5.45
C PHE A 274 -9.76 -1.51 4.42
N ASN A 275 -8.59 -2.06 4.08
CA ASN A 275 -8.47 -3.30 3.29
C ASN A 275 -9.26 -3.30 1.97
N PHE A 276 -9.55 -2.15 1.35
CA PHE A 276 -10.20 -2.10 0.04
C PHE A 276 -9.19 -2.40 -1.09
N PRO A 277 -9.58 -3.01 -2.22
CA PRO A 277 -8.64 -3.41 -3.28
C PRO A 277 -8.22 -2.27 -4.24
N ALA A 278 -8.43 -1.01 -3.87
CA ALA A 278 -8.12 0.15 -4.70
C ALA A 278 -7.81 1.40 -3.86
N PHE A 279 -6.96 2.30 -4.35
CA PHE A 279 -6.63 3.56 -3.67
C PHE A 279 -7.77 4.57 -3.65
N GLY A 280 -8.71 4.47 -4.59
CA GLY A 280 -9.68 5.52 -4.85
C GLY A 280 -9.11 6.54 -5.84
N VAL A 281 -9.98 7.14 -6.66
CA VAL A 281 -9.58 7.94 -7.84
C VAL A 281 -8.63 9.07 -7.46
N THR A 282 -8.94 9.80 -6.39
CA THR A 282 -8.16 10.95 -5.94
C THR A 282 -6.75 10.55 -5.49
N ASN A 283 -6.64 9.55 -4.61
CA ASN A 283 -5.35 9.04 -4.12
C ASN A 283 -4.53 8.42 -5.25
N ARG A 284 -5.17 7.62 -6.11
CA ARG A 284 -4.50 7.00 -7.26
C ARG A 284 -3.92 8.06 -8.19
N ARG A 285 -4.71 9.06 -8.62
CA ARG A 285 -4.23 10.13 -9.52
C ARG A 285 -3.05 10.90 -8.94
N TRP A 286 -3.01 11.08 -7.62
CA TRP A 286 -1.87 11.71 -6.96
C TRP A 286 -0.63 10.81 -6.96
N ALA A 287 -0.80 9.55 -6.58
CA ALA A 287 0.28 8.58 -6.62
C ALA A 287 0.84 8.38 -8.03
N GLU A 288 -0.01 8.42 -9.08
CA GLU A 288 0.40 8.45 -10.48
C GLU A 288 1.29 9.66 -10.80
N GLN A 289 0.88 10.86 -10.38
CA GLN A 289 1.66 12.08 -10.57
C GLN A 289 3.03 12.04 -9.87
N VAL A 290 3.08 11.48 -8.65
CA VAL A 290 4.35 11.28 -7.93
C VAL A 290 5.24 10.32 -8.70
N LEU A 291 4.72 9.17 -9.13
CA LEU A 291 5.52 8.19 -9.87
C LEU A 291 6.02 8.73 -11.23
N ASP A 292 5.26 9.60 -11.88
CA ASP A 292 5.65 10.23 -13.15
C ASP A 292 6.89 11.15 -13.04
N LEU A 293 7.42 11.37 -11.82
CA LEU A 293 8.71 12.02 -11.60
C LEU A 293 9.92 11.12 -11.91
N TRP A 294 9.71 9.81 -12.10
CA TRP A 294 10.76 8.84 -12.48
C TRP A 294 10.59 8.41 -13.94
N THR A 295 11.72 8.18 -14.62
CA THR A 295 11.71 7.80 -16.04
C THR A 295 11.81 6.29 -16.29
N GLY A 296 12.38 5.54 -15.34
CA GLY A 296 12.56 4.09 -15.44
C GLY A 296 13.76 3.62 -16.29
N GLU A 297 14.50 4.54 -16.91
CA GLU A 297 15.63 4.27 -17.83
C GLU A 297 16.99 4.10 -17.12
#